data_AF-A0A4Q6BRM3-F1
#
_entry.id   AF-A0A4Q6BRM3-F1
#
_cell.length_a   1.000
_cell.length_b   1.000
_cell.length_c   1.000
_cell.angle_alpha   90.00
_cell.angle_beta   90.00
_cell.angle_gamma   90.00
#
_symmetry.space_group_name_H-M   'P 1'
#
loop_
_entity.id
_entity.type
_entity.pdbx_description
1 polymer ?
#
loop_
_entity_poly.entity_id
_entity_poly.type
_entity_poly.pdbx_seq_one_letter_code
_entity_poly.pdbx_strand_id
1 'polypeptide(L)'
;MVTLFMGKVDIYEGGRSCETRDLPLARLEFGTFAEPAAEEHARQILESFGMIDLECMEDYTSDQPADYLVRSNADVHELCAFGAYAVPQLEALGFRFKLEDSYPYRIVPGAPSFYAELDDDEERPNWFGLELGVDVGGKRFNLLPALVNMLEGAEGMDSLARRAHRPVALQTEGGNVVLPFERVRSLVRILQELYRDRLGKKLVNGKLPISSGDAAALTDLTELFKQEDQSFQFEGDPK
;
A
#
# COMPACT_ATOMS: atom_id res chain seq x y z
N MET A 1 -4.36 -0.16 -24.55
CA MET A 1 -3.21 0.01 -23.64
C MET A 1 -3.52 1.20 -22.75
N VAL A 2 -3.26 1.10 -21.45
CA VAL A 2 -3.50 2.17 -20.48
C VAL A 2 -2.16 2.64 -19.93
N THR A 3 -1.85 3.92 -20.08
CA THR A 3 -0.61 4.52 -19.56
C THR A 3 -0.94 5.42 -18.37
N LEU A 4 -0.37 5.12 -17.20
CA LEU A 4 -0.53 5.90 -15.97
C LEU A 4 0.65 6.86 -15.78
N PHE A 5 0.38 8.11 -15.45
CA PHE A 5 1.40 9.15 -15.26
C PHE A 5 0.90 10.26 -14.32
N MET A 6 1.83 11.05 -13.79
CA MET A 6 1.48 12.31 -13.11
C MET A 6 1.41 13.45 -14.13
N GLY A 7 0.36 14.26 -14.04
CA GLY A 7 0.16 15.42 -14.90
C GLY A 7 -0.46 16.59 -14.14
N LYS A 8 -0.14 17.80 -14.59
CA LYS A 8 -0.73 19.01 -14.02
C LYS A 8 -2.10 19.24 -14.60
N VAL A 9 -3.01 19.61 -13.72
CA VAL A 9 -4.41 19.80 -13.99
C VAL A 9 -4.83 21.14 -13.48
N ASP A 10 -5.32 21.99 -14.37
CA ASP A 10 -6.01 23.22 -14.02
C ASP A 10 -7.51 22.95 -13.85
N ILE A 11 -8.02 23.26 -12.67
CA ILE A 11 -9.45 23.23 -12.35
C ILE A 11 -9.98 24.66 -12.43
N TYR A 12 -10.99 24.86 -13.26
CA TYR A 12 -11.63 26.15 -13.46
C TYR A 12 -12.88 26.28 -12.58
N GLU A 13 -13.13 27.46 -12.03
CA GLU A 13 -14.46 27.82 -11.51
C GLU A 13 -14.86 29.16 -12.10
N GLY A 14 -16.01 29.20 -12.78
CA GLY A 14 -16.50 30.43 -13.41
C GLY A 14 -15.57 31.00 -14.49
N GLY A 15 -14.86 30.14 -15.23
CA GLY A 15 -13.98 30.53 -16.34
C GLY A 15 -12.61 31.08 -15.93
N ARG A 16 -12.19 30.91 -14.67
CA ARG A 16 -10.83 31.21 -14.20
C ARG A 16 -10.20 29.96 -13.61
N SER A 17 -8.92 29.70 -13.92
CA SER A 17 -8.17 28.65 -13.24
C SER A 17 -8.02 29.05 -11.77
N CYS A 18 -8.56 28.20 -10.90
CA CYS A 18 -8.59 28.41 -9.47
C CYS A 18 -7.50 27.60 -8.77
N GLU A 19 -7.20 26.41 -9.27
CA GLU A 19 -6.24 25.49 -8.66
C GLU A 19 -5.54 24.65 -9.72
N THR A 20 -4.20 24.66 -9.72
CA THR A 20 -3.39 23.70 -10.46
C THR A 20 -2.97 22.58 -9.52
N ARG A 21 -3.34 21.34 -9.82
CA ARG A 21 -2.98 20.16 -9.03
C ARG A 21 -2.17 19.18 -9.86
N ASP A 22 -1.22 18.52 -9.21
CA ASP A 22 -0.55 17.37 -9.81
C ASP A 22 -1.38 16.12 -9.48
N LEU A 23 -1.96 15.50 -10.50
CA LEU A 23 -2.94 14.43 -10.35
C LEU A 23 -2.53 13.19 -11.17
N PRO A 24 -2.91 11.99 -10.69
CA PRO A 24 -2.68 10.75 -11.42
C PRO A 24 -3.65 10.64 -12.61
N LEU A 25 -3.09 10.68 -13.82
CA LEU A 25 -3.84 10.61 -15.07
C LEU A 25 -3.61 9.27 -15.76
N ALA A 26 -4.55 8.93 -16.64
CA ALA A 26 -4.43 7.79 -17.52
C ALA A 26 -4.75 8.16 -18.96
N ARG A 27 -3.97 7.60 -19.89
CA ARG A 27 -4.23 7.65 -21.32
C ARG A 27 -4.61 6.26 -21.82
N LEU A 28 -5.68 6.16 -22.58
CA LEU A 28 -6.18 4.93 -23.20
C LEU A 28 -5.91 4.96 -24.70
N GLU A 29 -5.07 4.03 -25.16
CA GLU A 29 -4.73 3.87 -26.57
C GLU A 29 -5.30 2.57 -27.12
N PHE A 30 -6.07 2.67 -28.20
CA PHE A 30 -6.59 1.52 -28.94
C PHE A 30 -5.68 1.15 -30.13
N GLY A 31 -5.74 -0.11 -30.54
CA GLY A 31 -5.07 -0.56 -31.76
C GLY A 31 -5.77 0.00 -33.00
N THR A 32 -5.04 0.11 -34.11
CA THR A 32 -5.53 0.68 -35.38
C THR A 32 -6.80 0.03 -35.95
N PHE A 33 -7.13 -1.19 -35.52
CA PHE A 33 -8.28 -1.97 -35.98
C PHE A 33 -9.30 -2.25 -34.87
N ALA A 34 -9.33 -1.45 -33.81
CA ALA A 34 -10.33 -1.60 -32.75
C ALA A 34 -11.74 -1.27 -33.27
N GLU A 35 -12.71 -2.11 -32.94
CA GLU A 35 -14.12 -1.87 -33.26
C GLU A 35 -14.71 -0.85 -32.27
N PRO A 36 -15.54 0.11 -32.72
CA PRO A 36 -16.10 1.15 -31.83
C PRO A 36 -16.86 0.59 -30.62
N ALA A 37 -17.57 -0.53 -30.79
CA ALA A 37 -18.27 -1.19 -29.69
C ALA A 37 -17.31 -1.78 -28.65
N ALA A 38 -16.14 -2.28 -29.08
CA ALA A 38 -15.11 -2.79 -28.19
C ALA A 38 -14.40 -1.65 -27.45
N GLU A 39 -14.19 -0.50 -28.11
CA GLU A 39 -13.64 0.69 -27.46
C GLU A 39 -14.56 1.19 -26.36
N GLU A 40 -15.84 1.36 -26.67
CA GLU A 40 -16.85 1.80 -25.72
C GLU A 40 -16.96 0.85 -24.52
N HIS A 41 -16.97 -0.45 -24.77
CA HIS A 41 -16.97 -1.44 -23.70
C HIS A 41 -15.73 -1.35 -22.81
N ALA A 42 -14.55 -1.09 -23.39
CA ALA A 42 -13.33 -0.92 -22.62
C ALA A 42 -13.38 0.34 -21.73
N ARG A 43 -13.95 1.45 -22.21
CA ARG A 43 -14.17 2.68 -21.42
C ARG A 43 -15.06 2.40 -20.21
N GLN A 44 -16.20 1.76 -20.43
CA GLN A 44 -17.14 1.37 -19.37
C GLN A 44 -16.50 0.49 -18.30
N ILE A 45 -15.64 -0.46 -18.71
CA ILE A 45 -14.88 -1.27 -17.75
C ILE A 45 -13.98 -0.37 -16.91
N LEU A 46 -13.14 0.48 -17.52
CA LEU A 46 -12.23 1.35 -16.76
C LEU A 46 -12.96 2.27 -15.77
N GLU A 47 -14.09 2.83 -16.20
CA GLU A 47 -14.95 3.68 -15.36
C GLU A 47 -15.53 2.92 -14.17
N SER A 48 -15.91 1.65 -14.35
CA SER A 48 -16.37 0.79 -13.26
C SER A 48 -15.30 0.55 -12.18
N PHE A 49 -14.01 0.66 -12.54
CA PHE A 49 -12.88 0.60 -11.60
C PHE A 49 -12.52 1.97 -11.00
N GLY A 50 -13.31 3.01 -11.27
CA GLY A 50 -13.20 4.35 -10.69
C GLY A 50 -12.23 5.27 -11.41
N MET A 51 -11.91 4.99 -12.68
CA MET A 51 -11.38 6.00 -13.58
C MET A 51 -12.50 6.98 -13.95
N ILE A 52 -12.20 8.27 -13.99
CA ILE A 52 -13.18 9.32 -14.30
C ILE A 52 -12.82 9.87 -15.67
N ASP A 53 -13.75 9.78 -16.62
CA ASP A 53 -13.58 10.34 -17.96
C ASP A 53 -13.45 11.87 -17.87
N LEU A 54 -12.36 12.39 -18.44
CA LEU A 54 -12.09 13.83 -18.47
C LEU A 54 -13.00 14.58 -19.42
N GLU A 55 -13.58 13.92 -20.43
CA GLU A 55 -14.55 14.56 -21.34
C GLU A 55 -15.84 14.96 -20.60
N CYS A 56 -16.15 14.28 -19.49
CA CYS A 56 -17.28 14.59 -18.63
C CYS A 56 -17.01 15.76 -17.66
N MET A 57 -15.80 16.32 -17.66
CA MET A 57 -15.39 17.45 -16.80
C MET A 57 -15.40 18.76 -17.60
N GLU A 58 -16.37 19.64 -17.35
CA GLU A 58 -16.56 20.88 -18.13
C GLU A 58 -15.46 21.95 -17.90
N ASP A 59 -14.73 21.87 -16.78
CA ASP A 59 -13.82 22.92 -16.29
C ASP A 59 -12.39 22.39 -16.07
N TYR A 60 -11.90 21.52 -16.98
CA TYR A 60 -10.64 20.82 -16.80
C TYR A 60 -9.66 21.05 -17.97
N THR A 61 -8.38 21.28 -17.66
CA THR A 61 -7.31 21.23 -18.67
C THR A 61 -6.07 20.56 -18.08
N SER A 62 -5.54 19.56 -18.80
CA SER A 62 -4.27 18.91 -18.45
C SER A 62 -3.11 19.46 -19.28
N ASP A 63 -1.92 19.46 -18.70
CA ASP A 63 -0.68 19.84 -19.37
C ASP A 63 -0.23 18.84 -20.46
N GLN A 64 -0.81 17.63 -20.43
CA GLN A 64 -0.51 16.53 -21.33
C GLN A 64 -1.81 15.83 -21.77
N PRO A 65 -1.86 15.20 -22.96
CA PRO A 65 -3.06 14.48 -23.39
C PRO A 65 -3.41 13.35 -22.41
N ALA A 66 -4.62 13.38 -21.86
CA ALA A 66 -5.13 12.38 -20.93
C ALA A 66 -6.61 12.13 -21.24
N ASP A 67 -7.06 10.90 -21.03
CA ASP A 67 -8.47 10.53 -21.22
C ASP A 67 -9.17 10.38 -19.86
N TYR A 68 -8.43 9.97 -18.83
CA TYR A 68 -8.98 9.67 -17.51
C TYR A 68 -8.19 10.29 -16.37
N LEU A 69 -8.91 10.63 -15.30
CA LEU A 69 -8.38 10.86 -13.95
C LEU A 69 -8.52 9.58 -13.12
N VAL A 70 -7.44 9.15 -12.47
CA VAL A 70 -7.46 7.97 -11.60
C VAL A 70 -7.89 8.38 -10.19
N ARG A 71 -9.15 8.12 -9.82
CA ARG A 71 -9.73 8.37 -8.49
C ARG A 71 -9.52 9.83 -8.02
N SER A 72 -10.49 10.70 -8.28
CA SER A 72 -10.43 12.09 -7.81
C SER A 72 -10.30 12.16 -6.27
N ASN A 73 -9.32 12.94 -5.79
CA ASN A 73 -9.00 13.12 -4.36
C ASN A 73 -8.51 11.87 -3.61
N ALA A 74 -7.96 10.88 -4.30
CA ALA A 74 -7.36 9.72 -3.65
C ALA A 74 -6.07 10.07 -2.89
N ASP A 75 -5.92 9.52 -1.69
CA ASP A 75 -4.65 9.53 -0.96
C ASP A 75 -3.67 8.50 -1.54
N VAL A 76 -2.43 8.51 -1.04
CA VAL A 76 -1.38 7.56 -1.47
C VAL A 76 -1.81 6.10 -1.33
N HIS A 77 -2.60 5.77 -0.31
CA HIS A 77 -2.99 4.39 -0.05
C HIS A 77 -4.09 3.93 -1.01
N GLU A 78 -5.00 4.82 -1.40
CA GLU A 78 -6.01 4.54 -2.41
C GLU A 78 -5.42 4.36 -3.80
N LEU A 79 -4.44 5.18 -4.18
CA LEU A 79 -3.75 5.06 -5.45
C LEU A 79 -2.90 3.79 -5.52
N CYS A 80 -2.20 3.46 -4.44
CA CYS A 80 -1.51 2.17 -4.32
C CYS A 80 -2.50 1.00 -4.32
N ALA A 81 -3.66 1.12 -3.64
CA ALA A 81 -4.68 0.07 -3.64
C ALA A 81 -5.29 -0.15 -5.04
N PHE A 82 -5.47 0.92 -5.83
CA PHE A 82 -5.85 0.79 -7.24
C PHE A 82 -4.82 -0.05 -8.00
N GLY A 83 -3.52 0.27 -7.85
CA GLY A 83 -2.44 -0.52 -8.44
C GLY A 83 -2.42 -1.99 -7.99
N ALA A 84 -2.69 -2.26 -6.71
CA ALA A 84 -2.64 -3.60 -6.16
C ALA A 84 -3.86 -4.48 -6.48
N TYR A 85 -5.05 -3.89 -6.59
CA TYR A 85 -6.30 -4.65 -6.75
C TYR A 85 -6.97 -4.45 -8.10
N ALA A 86 -7.03 -3.23 -8.63
CA ALA A 86 -7.75 -2.93 -9.87
C ALA A 86 -6.91 -3.31 -11.10
N VAL A 87 -5.62 -2.94 -11.12
CA VAL A 87 -4.75 -3.21 -12.27
C VAL A 87 -4.67 -4.70 -12.62
N PRO A 88 -4.43 -5.65 -11.68
CA PRO A 88 -4.40 -7.07 -12.04
C PRO A 88 -5.73 -7.61 -12.57
N GLN A 89 -6.86 -7.10 -12.07
CA GLN A 89 -8.19 -7.48 -12.58
C GLN A 89 -8.41 -6.96 -14.00
N LEU A 90 -8.02 -5.72 -14.28
CA LEU A 90 -8.08 -5.14 -15.62
C LEU A 90 -7.14 -5.87 -16.58
N GLU A 91 -5.94 -6.24 -16.14
CA GLU A 91 -5.02 -7.06 -16.95
C GLU A 91 -5.62 -8.43 -17.29
N ALA A 92 -6.32 -9.07 -16.34
CA ALA A 92 -7.04 -10.31 -16.59
C ALA A 92 -8.20 -10.14 -17.60
N LEU A 93 -8.78 -8.94 -17.70
CA LEU A 93 -9.78 -8.57 -18.71
C LEU A 93 -9.16 -8.18 -20.07
N GLY A 94 -7.84 -8.27 -20.22
CA GLY A 94 -7.13 -8.03 -21.48
C GLY A 94 -6.55 -6.63 -21.65
N PHE A 95 -6.64 -5.78 -20.62
CA PHE A 95 -5.93 -4.50 -20.61
C PHE A 95 -4.43 -4.71 -20.46
N ARG A 96 -3.65 -3.72 -20.88
CA ARG A 96 -2.20 -3.67 -20.67
C ARG A 96 -1.87 -2.35 -20.03
N PHE A 97 -1.18 -2.38 -18.89
CA PHE A 97 -0.78 -1.19 -18.16
C PHE A 97 0.67 -0.85 -18.42
N LYS A 98 0.94 0.44 -18.55
CA LYS A 98 2.27 1.03 -18.55
C LYS A 98 2.29 2.12 -17.49
N LEU A 99 3.29 2.12 -16.61
CA LEU A 99 3.49 3.16 -15.62
C LEU A 99 4.67 4.01 -16.07
N GLU A 100 4.47 5.32 -16.24
CA GLU A 100 5.56 6.25 -16.54
C GLU A 100 6.46 6.49 -15.31
N ASP A 101 7.65 7.02 -15.54
CA ASP A 101 8.61 7.35 -14.46
C ASP A 101 8.12 8.46 -13.54
N SER A 102 7.22 9.31 -14.02
CA SER A 102 6.57 10.31 -13.19
C SER A 102 5.57 9.73 -12.20
N TYR A 103 5.10 8.49 -12.37
CA TYR A 103 4.06 7.88 -11.52
C TYR A 103 4.67 7.25 -10.24
N PRO A 104 4.48 7.85 -9.04
CA PRO A 104 5.19 7.45 -7.83
C PRO A 104 4.52 6.27 -7.09
N TYR A 105 3.25 5.98 -7.39
CA TYR A 105 2.43 4.99 -6.66
C TYR A 105 2.70 3.56 -7.14
N ARG A 106 3.98 3.18 -7.21
CA ARG A 106 4.41 1.85 -7.66
C ARG A 106 4.25 0.83 -6.55
N ILE A 107 3.55 -0.25 -6.86
CA ILE A 107 3.33 -1.38 -5.96
C ILE A 107 4.26 -2.54 -6.28
N VAL A 108 4.66 -3.28 -5.25
CA VAL A 108 5.35 -4.56 -5.44
C VAL A 108 4.31 -5.56 -5.97
N PRO A 109 4.54 -6.19 -7.14
CA PRO A 109 3.57 -7.09 -7.74
C PRO A 109 3.48 -8.42 -7.00
N GLY A 110 2.26 -8.84 -6.67
CA GLY A 110 1.98 -10.12 -6.02
C GLY A 110 1.13 -9.98 -4.76
N ALA A 111 0.61 -11.10 -4.28
CA ALA A 111 -0.11 -11.15 -3.00
C ALA A 111 0.91 -11.18 -1.85
N PRO A 112 0.81 -10.28 -0.85
CA PRO A 112 1.69 -10.31 0.30
C PRO A 112 1.35 -11.48 1.23
N SER A 113 2.36 -12.24 1.61
CA SER A 113 2.29 -13.23 2.69
C SER A 113 3.06 -12.71 3.89
N PHE A 114 2.42 -12.54 5.05
CA PHE A 114 3.15 -12.05 6.21
C PHE A 114 4.10 -13.11 6.75
N TYR A 115 5.23 -12.63 7.29
CA TYR A 115 6.11 -13.43 8.14
C TYR A 115 6.47 -12.63 9.38
N ALA A 116 6.84 -13.34 10.43
CA ALA A 116 7.52 -12.80 11.59
C ALA A 116 8.65 -13.75 11.93
N GLU A 117 9.80 -13.19 12.29
CA GLU A 117 11.02 -13.90 12.65
C GLU A 117 11.56 -13.34 13.97
N LEU A 118 12.16 -14.22 14.76
CA LEU A 118 12.75 -13.90 16.04
C LEU A 118 14.16 -14.45 16.04
N ASP A 119 15.13 -13.59 16.32
CA ASP A 119 16.53 -13.98 16.42
C ASP A 119 17.06 -13.76 17.82
N ASP A 120 17.87 -14.68 18.33
CA ASP A 120 18.53 -14.54 19.61
C ASP A 120 19.54 -13.37 19.59
N ASP A 121 19.59 -12.59 20.68
CA ASP A 121 20.64 -11.59 20.90
C ASP A 121 21.88 -12.27 21.50
N GLU A 122 22.95 -12.41 20.69
CA GLU A 122 24.20 -13.06 21.11
C GLU A 122 24.84 -12.40 22.35
N GLU A 123 24.61 -11.09 22.56
CA GLU A 123 25.21 -10.34 23.67
C GLU A 123 24.33 -10.34 24.94
N ARG A 124 23.03 -10.61 24.80
CA ARG A 124 22.04 -10.49 25.89
C ARG A 124 21.17 -11.74 26.02
N PRO A 125 21.45 -12.60 27.00
CA PRO A 125 20.59 -13.76 27.29
C PRO A 125 19.13 -13.34 27.52
N ASN A 126 18.20 -14.07 26.90
CA ASN A 126 16.75 -13.85 26.96
C ASN A 126 16.26 -12.55 26.29
N TRP A 127 17.07 -11.95 25.42
CA TRP A 127 16.66 -10.90 24.50
C TRP A 127 16.64 -11.44 23.08
N PHE A 128 15.67 -10.97 22.31
CA PHE A 128 15.45 -11.39 20.93
C PHE A 128 15.23 -10.16 20.05
N GLY A 129 15.65 -10.22 18.80
CA GLY A 129 15.27 -9.28 17.76
C GLY A 129 14.03 -9.79 17.02
N LEU A 130 12.90 -9.11 17.17
CA LEU A 130 11.71 -9.39 16.37
C LEU A 130 11.80 -8.66 15.03
N GLU A 131 11.72 -9.42 13.94
CA GLU A 131 11.47 -8.92 12.60
C GLU A 131 10.03 -9.25 12.18
N LEU A 132 9.36 -8.27 11.55
CA LEU A 132 7.99 -8.43 11.05
C LEU A 132 7.95 -7.88 9.64
N GLY A 133 7.44 -8.67 8.70
CA GLY A 133 7.43 -8.29 7.32
C GLY A 133 6.44 -9.05 6.46
N VAL A 134 6.62 -8.89 5.16
CA VAL A 134 5.86 -9.59 4.12
C VAL A 134 6.78 -10.13 3.05
N ASP A 135 6.49 -11.33 2.57
CA ASP A 135 7.01 -11.86 1.33
C ASP A 135 6.05 -11.49 0.20
N VAL A 136 6.59 -10.87 -0.85
CA VAL A 136 5.86 -10.60 -2.09
C VAL A 136 6.70 -11.14 -3.25
N GLY A 137 6.22 -12.21 -3.89
CA GLY A 137 6.90 -12.82 -5.04
C GLY A 137 8.28 -13.42 -4.71
N GLY A 138 8.47 -13.94 -3.49
CA GLY A 138 9.74 -14.52 -3.04
C GLY A 138 10.76 -13.49 -2.54
N LYS A 139 10.36 -12.21 -2.46
CA LYS A 139 11.17 -11.14 -1.89
C LYS A 139 10.56 -10.70 -0.56
N ARG A 140 11.38 -10.76 0.49
CA ARG A 140 11.01 -10.29 1.82
C ARG A 140 11.18 -8.79 1.97
N PHE A 141 10.20 -8.15 2.59
CA PHE A 141 10.20 -6.74 2.94
C PHE A 141 9.95 -6.61 4.43
N ASN A 142 10.91 -6.05 5.16
CA ASN A 142 10.75 -5.74 6.57
C ASN A 142 9.80 -4.53 6.72
N LEU A 143 8.67 -4.73 7.38
CA LEU A 143 7.63 -3.73 7.59
C LEU A 143 7.75 -3.04 8.94
N LEU A 144 8.54 -3.59 9.87
CA LEU A 144 8.65 -3.10 11.23
C LEU A 144 9.05 -1.62 11.31
N PRO A 145 10.03 -1.10 10.54
CA PRO A 145 10.34 0.32 10.52
C PRO A 145 9.15 1.19 10.09
N ALA A 146 8.41 0.77 9.07
CA ALA A 146 7.24 1.51 8.58
C ALA A 146 6.10 1.50 9.60
N LEU A 147 5.85 0.36 10.24
CA LEU A 147 4.82 0.21 11.28
C LEU A 147 5.16 1.00 12.55
N VAL A 148 6.43 1.02 12.97
CA VAL A 148 6.88 1.83 14.11
C VAL A 148 6.81 3.31 13.79
N ASN A 149 7.24 3.74 12.60
CA ASN A 149 7.09 5.14 12.16
C ASN A 149 5.62 5.58 12.14
N MET A 150 4.72 4.69 11.71
CA MET A 150 3.28 4.93 11.74
C MET A 150 2.76 5.07 13.18
N LEU A 151 3.30 4.28 14.11
CA LEU A 151 2.94 4.33 15.53
C LEU A 151 3.45 5.61 16.22
N GLU A 152 4.69 6.02 15.94
CA GLU A 152 5.35 7.19 16.55
C GLU A 152 4.96 8.52 15.89
N GLY A 153 4.51 8.47 14.64
CA GLY A 153 4.15 9.64 13.83
C GLY A 153 2.74 10.18 14.09
N ALA A 154 2.37 11.21 13.31
CA ALA A 154 1.03 11.80 13.34
C ALA A 154 -0.07 10.83 12.86
N GLU A 155 0.32 9.75 12.18
CA GLU A 155 -0.55 8.67 11.71
C GLU A 155 -0.83 7.58 12.76
N GLY A 156 -0.59 7.83 14.05
CA GLY A 156 -0.83 6.85 15.12
C GLY A 156 -2.23 6.21 15.12
N MET A 157 -2.50 5.30 16.06
CA MET A 157 -3.72 4.44 16.02
C MET A 157 -5.05 5.18 15.82
N ASP A 158 -5.20 6.41 16.29
CA ASP A 158 -6.41 7.20 16.05
C ASP A 158 -6.60 7.57 14.58
N SER A 159 -5.51 7.75 13.83
CA SER A 159 -5.55 7.98 12.38
C SER A 159 -5.97 6.70 11.64
N LEU A 160 -5.43 5.54 12.04
CA LEU A 160 -5.84 4.25 11.51
C LEU A 160 -7.31 3.97 11.84
N ALA A 161 -7.77 4.25 13.06
CA ALA A 161 -9.16 4.07 13.45
C ALA A 161 -10.13 4.99 12.67
N ARG A 162 -9.66 6.16 12.22
CA ARG A 162 -10.43 7.08 11.36
C ARG A 162 -10.49 6.63 9.90
N ARG A 163 -9.62 5.70 9.48
CA ARG A 163 -9.66 5.12 8.13
C ARG A 163 -10.86 4.17 8.05
N ALA A 164 -11.71 4.36 7.04
CA ALA A 164 -12.93 3.58 6.83
C ALA A 164 -12.66 2.14 6.33
N HIS A 165 -11.85 1.37 7.07
CA HIS A 165 -11.39 0.02 6.74
C HIS A 165 -10.70 -0.11 5.36
N ARG A 166 -10.21 1.00 4.81
CA ARG A 166 -9.53 1.04 3.50
C ARG A 166 -8.13 0.43 3.61
N PRO A 167 -7.63 -0.25 2.56
CA PRO A 167 -6.27 -0.78 2.52
C PRO A 167 -5.21 0.26 2.87
N VAL A 168 -4.08 -0.20 3.39
CA VAL A 168 -2.96 0.65 3.80
C VAL A 168 -1.74 0.30 2.95
N ALA A 169 -1.26 1.27 2.18
CA ALA A 169 0.07 1.20 1.57
C ALA A 169 1.16 1.53 2.59
N LEU A 170 2.16 0.64 2.72
CA LEU A 170 3.39 0.89 3.46
C LEU A 170 4.55 1.01 2.47
N GLN A 171 5.31 2.10 2.61
CA GLN A 171 6.52 2.32 1.81
C GLN A 171 7.64 1.39 2.30
N THR A 172 8.22 0.62 1.38
CA THR A 172 9.37 -0.25 1.62
C THR A 172 10.52 0.10 0.67
N GLU A 173 11.68 -0.55 0.81
CA GLU A 173 12.82 -0.34 -0.08
C GLU A 173 12.54 -0.73 -1.55
N GLY A 174 11.59 -1.63 -1.81
CA GLY A 174 11.25 -2.07 -3.17
C GLY A 174 9.99 -1.45 -3.76
N GLY A 175 9.38 -0.48 -3.09
CA GLY A 175 8.11 0.13 -3.49
C GLY A 175 7.05 0.01 -2.40
N ASN A 176 5.80 0.30 -2.76
CA ASN A 176 4.69 0.23 -1.82
C ASN A 176 4.17 -1.20 -1.73
N VAL A 177 3.94 -1.68 -0.52
CA VAL A 177 3.17 -2.90 -0.29
C VAL A 177 1.81 -2.52 0.27
N VAL A 178 0.76 -2.98 -0.38
CA VAL A 178 -0.62 -2.72 0.03
C VAL A 178 -1.10 -3.86 0.90
N LEU A 179 -1.57 -3.53 2.10
CA LEU A 179 -1.99 -4.48 3.11
C LEU A 179 -3.46 -4.27 3.49
N PRO A 180 -4.18 -5.35 3.84
CA PRO A 180 -5.52 -5.25 4.40
C PRO A 180 -5.49 -4.43 5.70
N PHE A 181 -6.48 -3.55 5.87
CA PHE A 181 -6.59 -2.68 7.02
C PHE A 181 -6.57 -3.45 8.36
N GLU A 182 -7.38 -4.50 8.46
CA GLU A 182 -7.50 -5.29 9.70
C GLU A 182 -6.18 -5.93 10.11
N ARG A 183 -5.33 -6.31 9.14
CA ARG A 183 -3.99 -6.87 9.41
C ARG A 183 -3.07 -5.81 10.01
N VAL A 184 -2.97 -4.65 9.34
CA VAL A 184 -2.15 -3.54 9.85
C VAL A 184 -2.63 -3.10 11.23
N ARG A 185 -3.94 -2.96 11.43
CA ARG A 185 -4.53 -2.60 12.73
C ARG A 185 -4.16 -3.60 13.83
N SER A 186 -4.26 -4.90 13.54
CA SER A 186 -3.94 -5.97 14.50
C SER A 186 -2.46 -5.97 14.85
N LEU A 187 -1.57 -5.82 13.86
CA LEU A 187 -0.13 -5.73 14.06
C LEU A 187 0.25 -4.50 14.88
N VAL A 188 -0.28 -3.31 14.55
CA VAL A 188 0.00 -2.09 15.31
C VAL A 188 -0.48 -2.21 16.76
N ARG A 189 -1.62 -2.87 17.01
CA ARG A 189 -2.11 -3.12 18.39
C ARG A 189 -1.14 -3.98 19.20
N ILE A 190 -0.62 -5.06 18.60
CA ILE A 190 0.38 -5.94 19.25
C ILE A 190 1.69 -5.18 19.45
N LEU A 191 2.16 -4.46 18.44
CA LEU A 191 3.36 -3.63 18.54
C LEU A 191 3.22 -2.57 19.63
N GLN A 192 2.05 -1.96 19.81
CA GLN A 192 1.83 -1.02 20.91
C GLN A 192 1.99 -1.65 22.28
N GLU A 193 1.55 -2.89 22.47
CA GLU A 193 1.75 -3.61 23.71
C GLU A 193 3.23 -3.90 23.95
N LEU A 194 3.95 -4.33 22.91
CA LEU A 194 5.40 -4.53 22.93
C LEU A 194 6.19 -3.23 23.17
N TYR A 195 5.65 -2.09 22.71
CA TYR A 195 6.31 -0.78 22.80
C TYR A 195 5.94 0.00 24.06
N ARG A 196 4.84 -0.35 24.75
CA ARG A 196 4.28 0.39 25.91
C ARG A 196 5.30 0.60 27.02
N ASP A 197 6.12 -0.41 27.29
CA ASP A 197 7.15 -0.38 28.34
C ASP A 197 8.53 0.09 27.83
N ARG A 198 8.62 0.50 26.55
CA ARG A 198 9.89 0.72 25.84
C ARG A 198 9.96 2.07 25.11
N LEU A 199 9.15 3.06 25.49
CA LEU A 199 9.16 4.43 24.96
C LEU A 199 10.59 4.93 24.66
N GLY A 200 10.92 5.04 23.37
CA GLY A 200 12.19 5.57 22.87
C GLY A 200 13.28 4.53 22.52
N LYS A 201 13.03 3.22 22.62
CA LYS A 201 13.96 2.20 22.10
C LYS A 201 13.86 2.11 20.58
N LYS A 202 14.84 2.70 19.90
CA LYS A 202 15.01 2.57 18.45
C LYS A 202 15.15 1.10 18.04
N LEU A 203 14.62 0.78 16.87
CA LEU A 203 14.92 -0.48 16.18
C LEU A 203 16.45 -0.64 16.06
N VAL A 204 16.93 -1.85 16.29
CA VAL A 204 18.34 -2.22 16.10
C VAL A 204 18.39 -3.06 14.83
N ASN A 205 19.08 -2.57 13.79
CA ASN A 205 19.15 -3.23 12.48
C ASN A 205 17.77 -3.60 11.90
N GLY A 206 16.76 -2.77 12.12
CA GLY A 206 15.40 -3.02 11.63
C GLY A 206 14.58 -4.04 12.45
N LYS A 207 15.14 -4.56 13.55
CA LYS A 207 14.48 -5.48 14.47
C LYS A 207 14.09 -4.80 15.77
N LEU A 208 12.97 -5.21 16.36
CA LEU A 208 12.50 -4.72 17.65
C LEU A 208 13.11 -5.60 18.75
N PRO A 209 13.97 -5.05 19.62
CA PRO A 209 14.47 -5.82 20.74
C PRO A 209 13.33 -6.11 21.71
N ILE A 210 13.06 -7.39 21.95
CA ILE A 210 12.07 -7.91 22.90
C ILE A 210 12.78 -8.81 23.93
N SER A 211 12.11 -9.12 25.03
CA SER A 211 12.64 -10.05 26.05
C SER A 211 11.56 -11.04 26.49
N SER A 212 11.94 -12.06 27.25
CA SER A 212 10.99 -13.07 27.78
C SER A 212 9.80 -12.50 28.59
N GLY A 213 9.90 -11.28 29.12
CA GLY A 213 8.76 -10.57 29.72
C GLY A 213 7.62 -10.22 28.75
N ASP A 214 7.86 -10.28 27.44
CA ASP A 214 6.90 -9.93 26.38
C ASP A 214 6.14 -11.17 25.83
N ALA A 215 6.22 -12.32 26.51
CA ALA A 215 5.68 -13.60 26.06
C ALA A 215 4.18 -13.57 25.70
N ALA A 216 3.38 -12.74 26.38
CA ALA A 216 1.96 -12.58 26.09
C ALA A 216 1.73 -11.97 24.68
N ALA A 217 2.43 -10.88 24.37
CA ALA A 217 2.33 -10.24 23.06
C ALA A 217 2.93 -11.10 21.94
N LEU A 218 3.96 -11.90 22.22
CA LEU A 218 4.47 -12.92 21.28
C LEU A 218 3.44 -14.04 21.02
N THR A 219 2.68 -14.44 22.04
CA THR A 219 1.61 -15.42 21.90
C THR A 219 0.50 -14.85 21.01
N ASP A 220 0.06 -13.61 21.26
CA ASP A 220 -0.93 -12.93 20.43
C ASP A 220 -0.47 -12.77 18.98
N LEU A 221 0.81 -12.45 18.77
CA LEU A 221 1.39 -12.41 17.43
C LEU A 221 1.34 -13.78 16.77
N THR A 222 1.73 -14.83 17.47
CA THR A 222 1.72 -16.20 16.94
C THR A 222 0.31 -16.65 16.55
N GLU A 223 -0.69 -16.37 17.39
CA GLU A 223 -2.10 -16.71 17.11
C GLU A 223 -2.66 -15.93 15.92
N LEU A 224 -2.30 -14.65 15.76
CA LEU A 224 -2.69 -13.83 14.61
C LEU A 224 -2.22 -14.43 13.27
N PHE A 225 -1.06 -15.09 13.26
CA PHE A 225 -0.51 -15.71 12.05
C PHE A 225 -1.10 -17.11 11.80
N LYS A 226 -1.36 -17.89 12.85
CA LYS A 226 -2.00 -19.21 12.74
C LYS A 226 -3.42 -19.16 12.18
N GLN A 227 -4.18 -18.13 12.52
CA GLN A 227 -5.59 -18.00 12.08
C GLN A 227 -5.74 -17.80 10.56
N GLU A 228 -4.66 -17.45 9.85
CA GLU A 228 -4.74 -17.03 8.45
C GLU A 228 -3.89 -17.88 7.49
N ASP A 229 -3.47 -19.07 7.91
CA ASP A 229 -2.71 -20.02 7.09
C ASP A 229 -1.39 -19.42 6.53
N GLN A 230 -0.79 -18.49 7.29
CA GLN A 230 0.45 -17.78 6.93
C GLN A 230 1.64 -18.31 7.74
N SER A 231 2.82 -18.28 7.13
CA SER A 231 4.05 -18.80 7.72
C SER A 231 4.55 -17.91 8.85
N PHE A 232 4.32 -18.33 10.09
CA PHE A 232 5.09 -17.85 11.24
C PHE A 232 6.32 -18.76 11.40
N GLN A 233 7.52 -18.23 11.16
CA GLN A 233 8.76 -18.99 11.30
C GLN A 233 9.47 -18.55 12.57
N PHE A 234 9.72 -19.53 13.43
CA PHE A 234 10.31 -19.31 14.72
C PHE A 234 11.76 -19.84 14.69
N GLU A 235 12.75 -18.94 14.64
CA GLU A 235 14.19 -19.27 14.66
C GLU A 235 14.88 -18.76 15.94
N GLY A 236 14.44 -19.22 17.12
CA GLY A 236 15.18 -18.96 18.37
C GLY A 236 14.35 -19.23 19.63
N ASP A 237 14.51 -20.40 20.25
CA ASP A 237 13.67 -20.94 21.35
C ASP A 237 13.49 -19.92 22.50
N PRO A 238 12.28 -19.36 22.76
CA PRO A 238 12.08 -18.39 23.82
C PRO A 238 11.76 -19.20 25.08
N LYS A 239 12.76 -19.93 25.58
CA LYS A 239 12.61 -20.74 26.79
C LYS A 239 12.50 -19.89 28.05
#